data_AF-A0A2D6XFT9-F1
#
_entry.id   AF-A0A2D6XFT9-F1
#
_cell.length_a   1.000
_cell.length_b   1.000
_cell.length_c   1.000
_cell.angle_alpha   90.00
_cell.angle_beta   90.00
_cell.angle_gamma   90.00
#
_symmetry.space_group_name_H-M   'P 1'
#
loop_
_entity.id
_entity.type
_entity.pdbx_description
1 polymer ?
#
loop_
_entity_poly.entity_id
_entity_poly.type
_entity_poly.pdbx_seq_one_letter_code
_entity_poly.pdbx_strand_id
1 'polypeptide(L)' 'MKHDKFYEVRQMVGSRWTSVGCFLFRANAKNYKRKFNTKVQVYPIEVVEREFLDEPSEDK' A
#
# COMPACT_ATOMS: atom_id res chain seq x y z
N MET A 1 6.79 12.63 -14.42
CA MET A 1 7.65 12.23 -13.29
C MET A 1 7.60 10.72 -13.18
N LYS A 2 8.75 10.03 -13.21
CA LYS A 2 8.83 8.61 -12.87
C LYS A 2 8.66 8.52 -11.34
N HIS A 3 7.85 7.57 -10.88
CA HIS A 3 7.69 7.29 -9.46
C HIS A 3 8.55 6.09 -9.11
N ASP A 4 9.60 6.29 -8.31
CA ASP A 4 10.47 5.19 -7.87
C ASP A 4 9.87 4.41 -6.70
N LYS A 5 8.80 4.96 -6.12
CA LYS A 5 8.09 4.40 -4.97
C LYS A 5 6.58 4.44 -5.10
N PHE A 6 5.94 3.51 -4.39
CA PHE A 6 4.50 3.45 -4.19
C PHE A 6 4.17 3.20 -2.72
N TYR A 7 2.90 3.41 -2.38
CA TYR A 7 2.36 3.30 -1.04
C TYR A 7 1.33 2.19 -1.01
N GLU A 8 1.64 1.13 -0.29
CA GLU A 8 0.79 -0.03 -0.07
C GLU A 8 -0.05 0.19 1.19
N VAL A 9 -1.37 0.04 1.09
CA VAL A 9 -2.28 -0.02 2.23
C VAL A 9 -2.53 -1.48 2.56
N ARG A 10 -2.30 -1.87 3.81
CA ARG A 10 -2.46 -3.26 4.28
C ARG A 10 -3.42 -3.33 5.46
N GLN A 11 -4.23 -4.38 5.51
CA GLN A 11 -5.11 -4.71 6.63
C GLN A 11 -4.64 -6.02 7.28
N MET A 12 -4.69 -6.10 8.60
CA MET A 12 -4.47 -7.35 9.32
C MET A 12 -5.70 -8.26 9.13
N VAL A 13 -5.51 -9.48 8.64
CA VAL A 13 -6.56 -10.50 8.53
C VAL A 13 -6.06 -11.73 9.29
N GLY A 14 -6.64 -11.99 10.46
CA GLY A 14 -6.08 -12.96 11.40
C GLY A 14 -4.71 -12.51 11.90
N SER A 15 -3.65 -13.26 11.55
CA SER A 15 -2.26 -12.96 11.89
C SER A 15 -1.40 -12.51 10.70
N ARG A 16 -2.03 -12.15 9.57
CA ARG A 16 -1.32 -11.80 8.32
C ARG A 16 -1.72 -10.41 7.82
N TRP A 17 -0.75 -9.66 7.34
CA TRP A 17 -0.99 -8.41 6.62
C TRP A 17 -1.35 -8.70 5.16
N THR A 18 -2.53 -8.27 4.75
CA THR A 18 -3.04 -8.43 3.38
C THR A 18 -3.12 -7.07 2.70
N SER A 19 -2.64 -6.98 1.47
CA SER A 19 -2.72 -5.76 0.66
C SER A 19 -4.16 -5.47 0.27
N VAL A 20 -4.61 -4.23 0.49
CA VAL A 20 -5.96 -3.77 0.13
C VAL A 20 -5.96 -2.60 -0.85
N GLY A 21 -4.78 -2.08 -1.19
CA GLY A 21 -4.64 -1.08 -2.24
C GLY A 21 -3.22 -0.54 -2.38
N CYS A 22 -2.86 -0.11 -3.58
CA CYS A 22 -1.57 0.51 -3.89
C CYS A 22 -1.78 1.90 -4.51
N PHE A 23 -0.96 2.86 -4.11
CA PHE A 23 -1.10 4.26 -4.51
C PHE A 23 0.26 4.87 -4.83
N LEU A 24 0.36 5.68 -5.88
CA LEU A 24 1.61 6.40 -6.18
C LEU A 24 1.90 7.55 -5.20
N PHE A 25 0.86 8.08 -4.54
CA PHE A 25 0.96 9.20 -3.62
C PHE A 25 0.55 8.83 -2.21
N ARG A 26 1.38 9.19 -1.23
CA ARG A 26 1.12 8.95 0.19
C ARG A 26 -0.20 9.57 0.67
N ALA A 27 -0.56 10.74 0.14
CA ALA A 27 -1.80 11.43 0.45
C ALA A 27 -3.03 10.58 0.07
N ASN A 28 -2.99 9.94 -1.09
CA ASN A 28 -4.07 9.09 -1.58
C ASN A 28 -4.19 7.82 -0.73
N ALA A 29 -3.07 7.18 -0.37
CA ALA A 29 -3.07 6.04 0.55
C ALA A 29 -3.64 6.39 1.94
N LYS A 30 -3.28 7.57 2.49
CA LYS A 30 -3.83 8.06 3.76
C LYS A 30 -5.33 8.34 3.67
N ASN A 31 -5.79 8.95 2.57
CA ASN A 31 -7.21 9.20 2.34
C ASN A 31 -7.99 7.89 2.20
N TYR A 32 -7.43 6.92 1.49
CA TYR A 32 -8.00 5.58 1.38
C TYR A 32 -8.10 4.91 2.75
N LYS A 33 -7.01 4.87 3.55
CA LYS A 33 -7.03 4.34 4.93
C LYS A 33 -8.13 4.98 5.79
N ARG A 34 -8.32 6.30 5.69
CA ARG A 34 -9.38 7.01 6.42
C ARG A 34 -10.79 6.58 5.98
N LYS A 35 -11.00 6.39 4.67
CA LYS A 35 -12.30 6.01 4.10
C LYS A 35 -12.62 4.53 4.26
N PHE A 36 -11.60 3.65 4.18
CA PHE A 36 -11.76 2.20 4.30
C PHE A 36 -12.27 1.77 5.68
N ASN A 37 -12.05 2.60 6.71
CA ASN A 37 -12.64 2.45 8.05
C ASN A 37 -14.12 2.89 8.12
N THR A 38 -14.99 2.38 7.25
CA THR A 38 -16.43 2.68 7.35
C THR A 38 -17.05 1.98 8.56
N LYS A 39 -17.35 2.78 9.59
CA LYS A 39 -18.18 2.55 10.79
C LYS A 39 -17.74 1.52 11.83
N VAL A 40 -17.01 0.45 11.51
CA VAL A 40 -16.45 -0.47 12.51
C VAL A 40 -15.02 -0.83 12.11
N GLN A 41 -14.06 -0.53 12.99
CA GLN A 41 -12.68 -0.97 12.79
C GLN A 41 -12.61 -2.46 13.14
N VAL A 42 -12.79 -3.32 12.14
CA VAL A 42 -12.77 -4.78 12.36
C VAL A 42 -11.33 -5.26 12.61
N TYR A 43 -10.34 -4.64 11.93
CA TYR A 43 -8.92 -4.98 12.08
C TYR A 43 -7.98 -3.79 11.84
N PRO A 44 -6.74 -3.80 12.37
CA PRO A 44 -5.70 -2.79 12.12
C PRO A 44 -5.40 -2.58 10.62
N ILE A 45 -5.13 -1.33 10.24
CA ILE A 45 -4.76 -0.92 8.87
C ILE A 45 -3.54 0.00 8.91
N GLU A 46 -2.59 -0.22 8.01
CA GLU A 46 -1.37 0.58 7.87
C GLU A 46 -1.09 1.01 6.42
N VAL A 47 -0.19 1.98 6.28
CA VAL A 47 0.34 2.43 4.99
C VAL A 47 1.85 2.22 5.01
N VAL A 48 2.36 1.50 4.02
CA VAL A 48 3.77 1.12 3.90
C VAL A 48 4.34 1.69 2.60
N GLU A 49 5.53 2.27 2.67
CA GLU A 49 6.26 2.74 1.49
C GLU A 49 7.03 1.57 0.87
N ARG A 50 6.99 1.45 -0.46
CA ARG A 50 7.60 0.39 -1.25
C ARG A 50 8.29 0.99 -2.46
N GLU A 51 9.33 0.33 -2.95
CA GLU A 51 10.03 0.71 -4.17
C GLU A 51 9.61 -0.21 -5.31
N PHE A 52 9.59 0.32 -6.54
CA PHE A 52 9.48 -0.53 -7.71
C PHE A 52 10.80 -1.27 -7.90
N LEU A 53 10.73 -2.57 -8.19
CA LEU A 53 11.91 -3.28 -8.65
C LEU A 53 12.25 -2.74 -10.04
N ASP A 54 13.48 -2.25 -10.20
CA ASP A 54 14.02 -2.09 -11.55
C ASP A 54 14.05 -3.48 -12.18
N GLU A 55 13.55 -3.60 -13.41
CA GLU A 55 13.65 -4.87 -14.14
C GLU A 55 15.13 -5.28 -14.14
N PRO A 56 15.48 -6.53 -13.74
CA PRO A 56 16.83 -7.00 -13.97
C PRO A 56 17.07 -6.86 -15.47
N SER A 57 18.06 -6.05 -15.85
CA SER A 57 18.48 -5.98 -17.25
C SER A 57 18.73 -7.42 -17.68
N GLU A 58 17.93 -7.95 -18.60
CA GLU A 58 18.25 -9.22 -19.23
C GLU A 58 19.65 -9.04 -19.82
N ASP A 59 20.63 -9.69 -19.21
CA ASP A 59 21.99 -9.75 -19.71
C ASP A 59 21.91 -10.29 -21.14
N LYS A 60 22.16 -9.41 -22.12
CA LYS A 60 22.21 -9.72 -23.55
C LYS A 60 23.54 -10.33 -23.94
#